data_AF-A0A2D7H8R1-F1
#
_entry.id   AF-A0A2D7H8R1-F1
#
_cell.length_a   1.000
_cell.length_b   1.000
_cell.length_c   1.000
_cell.angle_alpha   90.00
_cell.angle_beta   90.00
_cell.angle_gamma   90.00
#
_symmetry.space_group_name_H-M   'P 1'
#
loop_
_entity.id
_entity.type
_entity.pdbx_description
1 polymer ?
#
loop_
_entity_poly.entity_id
_entity_poly.type
_entity_poly.pdbx_seq_one_letter_code
_entity_poly.pdbx_strand_id
1 'polypeptide(L)'
;MAIQALKDRSGFQIRINYNQQRLVIYLGKATKKQAIQFERNLQRLFIGKAAGVTMEPDLALWLAGLSDPLHDKIAQKGLVAPRDPKVHEITWLDAVSRFNKEFSGKRSTALQHAQCQRDFNAFLRLQGRSDAMLHEITRGDAKAFEGYLVNRRTPCLAKATVRKKCSRVKQVFKWGILNKYIEENPLDEVRTASVANKTTYVEVPSVKIHGILRKIECPDARMVLALCRFGGFRYNETAVNTWEECVDLEGGQLTIKSNKTPPVRSC
;
A
#
# COMPACT_ATOMS: atom_id res chain seq x y z
N MET A 1 23.25 -7.70 36.44
CA MET A 1 22.16 -7.72 35.43
C MET A 1 20.84 -7.66 36.16
N ALA A 2 19.91 -6.79 35.76
CA ALA A 2 18.57 -6.74 36.37
C ALA A 2 17.51 -7.01 35.29
N ILE A 3 16.78 -8.10 35.44
CA ILE A 3 15.61 -8.43 34.61
C ILE A 3 14.40 -8.42 35.54
N GLN A 4 13.38 -7.64 35.21
CA GLN A 4 12.19 -7.50 36.06
C GLN A 4 10.93 -7.46 35.21
N ALA A 5 9.95 -8.31 35.54
CA ALA A 5 8.58 -8.18 35.08
C ALA A 5 7.85 -7.08 35.84
N LEU A 6 7.34 -6.09 35.12
CA LEU A 6 6.58 -4.96 35.67
C LEU A 6 5.19 -4.92 35.04
N LYS A 7 4.19 -4.61 35.85
CA LYS A 7 2.82 -4.36 35.39
C LYS A 7 2.67 -2.87 35.07
N ASP A 8 2.07 -2.56 33.92
CA ASP A 8 1.71 -1.22 33.46
C ASP A 8 0.20 -1.17 33.13
N ARG A 9 -0.34 0.02 32.85
CA ARG A 9 -1.75 0.27 32.48
C ARG A 9 -2.19 -0.54 31.24
N SER A 10 -1.26 -0.87 30.36
CA SER A 10 -1.50 -1.57 29.08
C SER A 10 -1.20 -3.08 29.12
N GLY A 11 -0.65 -3.61 30.21
CA GLY A 11 -0.25 -5.03 30.30
C GLY A 11 1.05 -5.25 31.10
N PHE A 12 1.72 -6.38 30.85
CA PHE A 12 3.04 -6.67 31.43
C PHE A 12 4.17 -6.27 30.48
N GLN A 13 5.28 -5.80 31.04
CA GLN A 13 6.53 -5.54 30.34
C GLN A 13 7.69 -6.18 31.09
N ILE A 14 8.68 -6.68 30.36
CA ILE A 14 9.97 -7.10 30.92
C ILE A 14 10.97 -5.98 30.68
N ARG A 15 11.56 -5.48 31.77
CA ARG A 15 12.69 -4.55 31.69
C ARG A 15 13.98 -5.31 31.91
N ILE A 16 14.94 -5.09 31.02
CA ILE A 16 16.27 -5.69 31.06
C ILE A 16 17.29 -4.58 31.15
N ASN A 17 18.13 -4.60 32.18
CA ASN A 17 19.31 -3.77 32.31
C ASN A 17 20.55 -4.66 32.22
N TYR A 18 21.26 -4.54 31.09
CA TYR A 18 22.47 -5.32 30.79
C TYR A 18 23.45 -4.48 29.97
N ASN A 19 24.74 -4.50 30.31
CA ASN A 19 25.80 -3.70 29.66
C ASN A 19 25.43 -2.22 29.46
N GLN A 20 24.91 -1.55 30.50
CA GLN A 20 24.44 -0.16 30.46
C GLN A 20 23.31 0.12 29.44
N GLN A 21 22.74 -0.91 28.82
CA GLN A 21 21.60 -0.79 27.92
C GLN A 21 20.32 -1.22 28.63
N ARG A 22 19.27 -0.42 28.43
CA ARG A 22 17.92 -0.71 28.91
C ARG A 22 17.06 -1.20 27.75
N LEU A 23 16.55 -2.42 27.85
CA LEU A 23 15.56 -2.96 26.91
C LEU A 23 14.22 -3.12 27.61
N VAL A 24 13.14 -2.78 26.90
CA VAL A 24 11.77 -3.00 27.33
C VAL A 24 11.06 -3.90 26.33
N ILE A 25 10.60 -5.06 26.78
CA ILE A 25 9.81 -6.01 26.00
C ILE A 25 8.37 -5.98 26.52
N TYR A 26 7.44 -5.52 25.69
CA TYR A 26 6.02 -5.54 26.02
C TYR A 26 5.43 -6.92 25.74
N LEU A 27 4.80 -7.53 26.75
CA LEU A 27 4.14 -8.83 26.66
C LEU A 27 2.63 -8.72 26.46
N GLY A 28 2.09 -7.50 26.34
CA GLY A 28 0.66 -7.25 26.13
C GLY A 28 -0.19 -7.82 27.26
N LYS A 29 -1.28 -8.51 26.90
CA LYS A 29 -2.25 -9.13 27.83
C LYS A 29 -1.76 -10.43 28.48
N ALA A 30 -0.45 -10.56 28.73
CA ALA A 30 0.09 -11.69 29.48
C ALA A 30 -0.45 -11.72 30.92
N THR A 31 -0.62 -12.91 31.49
CA THR A 31 -0.90 -13.09 32.91
C THR A 31 0.36 -12.85 33.74
N LYS A 32 0.21 -12.56 35.04
CA LYS A 32 1.35 -12.43 35.97
C LYS A 32 2.25 -13.67 35.94
N LYS A 33 1.65 -14.87 35.88
CA LYS A 33 2.37 -16.14 35.80
C LYS A 33 3.20 -16.25 34.52
N GLN A 34 2.63 -15.86 33.38
CA GLN A 34 3.35 -15.85 32.09
C GLN A 34 4.50 -14.84 32.06
N ALA A 35 4.30 -13.65 32.63
CA ALA A 35 5.35 -12.63 32.70
C ALA A 35 6.54 -13.07 33.57
N ILE A 36 6.28 -13.67 34.73
CA ILE A 36 7.33 -14.24 35.60
C ILE A 36 8.05 -15.39 34.90
N GLN A 37 7.33 -16.26 34.20
CA GLN A 37 7.96 -17.35 33.46
C GLN A 37 8.86 -16.83 32.33
N PHE A 38 8.41 -15.80 31.60
CA PHE A 38 9.19 -15.15 30.55
C PHE A 38 10.47 -14.51 31.12
N GLU A 39 10.35 -13.83 32.27
CA GLU A 39 11.49 -13.26 33.00
C GLU A 39 12.52 -14.34 33.35
N ARG A 40 12.08 -15.47 33.93
CA ARG A 40 12.96 -16.59 34.31
C ARG A 40 13.67 -17.19 33.10
N ASN A 41 12.97 -17.39 31.98
CA ASN A 41 13.58 -17.92 30.77
C ASN A 41 14.63 -16.96 30.19
N LEU A 42 14.37 -15.65 30.20
CA LEU A 42 15.38 -14.66 29.81
C LEU A 42 16.59 -14.68 30.74
N GLN A 43 16.40 -14.75 32.06
CA GLN A 43 17.50 -14.83 33.03
C GLN A 43 18.39 -16.06 32.76
N ARG A 44 17.78 -17.23 32.54
CA ARG A 44 18.49 -18.46 32.17
C ARG A 44 19.31 -18.27 30.90
N LEU A 45 18.75 -17.63 29.89
CA LEU A 45 19.40 -17.39 28.61
C LEU A 45 20.63 -16.46 28.72
N PHE A 46 20.52 -15.42 29.54
CA PHE A 46 21.64 -14.53 29.84
C PHE A 46 22.76 -15.23 30.61
N ILE A 47 22.42 -16.02 31.63
CA ILE A 47 23.39 -16.77 32.44
C ILE A 47 24.10 -17.80 31.57
N GLY A 48 23.36 -18.57 30.78
CA GLY A 48 23.92 -19.58 29.87
C GLY A 48 24.89 -18.97 28.87
N LYS A 49 24.54 -17.82 28.28
CA LYS A 49 25.44 -17.11 27.35
C LYS A 49 26.71 -16.60 28.05
N ALA A 50 26.60 -16.03 29.25
CA ALA A 50 27.76 -15.53 29.99
C ALA A 50 28.70 -16.65 30.45
N ALA A 51 28.13 -17.81 30.80
CA ALA A 51 28.88 -18.97 31.26
C ALA A 51 29.40 -19.88 30.13
N GLY A 52 29.04 -19.59 28.87
CA GLY A 52 29.41 -20.43 27.72
C GLY A 52 28.79 -21.83 27.74
N VAL A 53 27.69 -22.00 28.47
CA VAL A 53 27.03 -23.30 28.67
C VAL A 53 26.06 -23.58 27.53
N THR A 54 26.00 -24.84 27.08
CA THR A 54 25.03 -25.32 26.09
C THR A 54 23.60 -25.06 26.57
N MET A 55 22.76 -24.56 25.67
CA MET A 55 21.38 -24.21 25.96
C MET A 55 20.54 -25.44 26.35
N GLU A 56 19.78 -25.35 27.45
CA GLU A 56 18.89 -26.42 27.90
C GLU A 56 17.73 -26.66 26.89
N PRO A 57 17.28 -27.91 26.70
CA PRO A 57 16.28 -28.26 25.68
C PRO A 57 14.93 -27.52 25.81
N ASP A 58 14.45 -27.31 27.03
CA ASP A 58 13.19 -26.60 27.28
C ASP A 58 13.29 -25.11 26.95
N LEU A 59 14.45 -24.50 27.18
CA LEU A 59 14.73 -23.11 26.83
C LEU A 59 14.84 -22.93 25.31
N ALA A 60 15.45 -23.89 24.62
CA ALA A 60 15.49 -23.93 23.17
C ALA A 60 14.07 -24.07 22.56
N LEU A 61 13.23 -24.93 23.13
CA LEU A 61 11.83 -25.08 22.71
C LEU A 61 11.02 -23.81 22.95
N TRP A 62 11.21 -23.16 24.10
CA TRP A 62 10.57 -21.88 24.40
C TRP A 62 10.99 -20.79 23.39
N LEU A 63 12.29 -20.67 23.09
CA LEU A 63 12.79 -19.76 22.07
C LEU A 63 12.19 -20.04 20.70
N ALA A 64 12.11 -21.31 20.29
CA ALA A 64 11.50 -21.71 19.01
C ALA A 64 10.00 -21.32 18.94
N GLY A 65 9.31 -21.34 20.07
CA GLY A 65 7.91 -20.92 20.19
C GLY A 65 7.67 -19.41 20.18
N LEU A 66 8.71 -18.56 20.27
CA LEU A 66 8.54 -17.11 20.22
C LEU A 66 8.12 -16.63 18.83
N SER A 67 7.33 -15.56 18.78
CA SER A 67 7.04 -14.84 17.53
C SER A 67 8.30 -14.16 17.00
N ASP A 68 8.38 -13.96 15.69
CA ASP A 68 9.56 -13.37 15.04
C ASP A 68 9.91 -11.98 15.62
N PRO A 69 8.97 -11.04 15.85
CA PRO A 69 9.30 -9.75 16.47
C PRO A 69 9.86 -9.84 17.91
N LEU A 70 9.49 -10.88 18.67
CA LEU A 70 10.02 -11.10 20.01
C LEU A 70 11.41 -11.74 19.93
N HIS A 71 11.58 -12.72 19.04
CA HIS A 71 12.85 -13.38 18.81
C HIS A 71 13.90 -12.37 18.31
N ASP A 72 13.55 -11.50 17.37
CA ASP A 72 14.45 -10.49 16.81
C ASP A 72 14.93 -9.49 17.84
N LYS A 73 14.06 -9.07 18.77
CA LYS A 73 14.46 -8.20 19.89
C LYS A 73 15.49 -8.86 20.82
N ILE A 74 15.41 -10.17 21.00
CA ILE A 74 16.37 -10.95 21.78
C ILE A 74 17.67 -11.11 20.98
N ALA A 75 17.58 -11.45 19.69
CA ALA A 75 18.72 -11.59 18.78
C ALA A 75 19.52 -10.28 18.61
N GLN A 76 18.84 -9.12 18.52
CA GLN A 76 19.48 -7.79 18.46
C GLN A 76 20.36 -7.47 19.67
N LYS A 77 20.13 -8.14 20.81
CA LYS A 77 21.00 -8.03 22.01
C LYS A 77 22.13 -9.06 22.02
N GLY A 78 22.32 -9.73 20.89
CA GLY A 78 23.29 -10.80 20.67
C GLY A 78 22.99 -12.05 21.47
N LEU A 79 21.84 -12.16 22.12
CA LEU A 79 21.55 -13.22 23.08
C LEU A 79 21.35 -14.59 22.43
N VAL A 80 20.84 -14.57 21.20
CA VAL A 80 20.67 -15.72 20.32
C VAL A 80 21.07 -15.29 18.91
N ALA A 81 21.37 -16.26 18.04
CA ALA A 81 21.50 -15.97 16.63
C ALA A 81 20.15 -15.49 16.06
N PRO A 82 20.13 -14.55 15.11
CA PRO A 82 18.91 -14.25 14.34
C PRO A 82 18.37 -15.53 13.70
N ARG A 83 17.05 -15.66 13.60
CA ARG A 83 16.46 -16.71 12.77
C ARG A 83 16.76 -16.40 11.31
N ASP A 84 16.90 -17.45 10.51
CA ASP A 84 16.76 -17.27 9.07
C ASP A 84 15.38 -16.67 8.79
N PRO A 85 15.28 -15.60 8.00
CA PRO A 85 13.99 -15.03 7.65
C PRO A 85 13.12 -16.14 7.08
N LYS A 86 11.94 -16.36 7.66
CA LYS A 86 10.96 -17.27 7.08
C LYS A 86 10.65 -16.74 5.70
N VAL A 87 11.25 -17.38 4.69
CA VAL A 87 10.95 -17.13 3.30
C VAL A 87 9.49 -17.51 3.13
N HIS A 88 8.60 -16.51 3.14
CA HIS A 88 7.22 -16.73 2.76
C HIS A 88 7.25 -16.84 1.24
N GLU A 89 7.38 -18.08 0.76
CA GLU A 89 7.58 -18.44 -0.64
C GLU A 89 6.35 -18.08 -1.46
N ILE A 90 6.30 -16.86 -1.95
CA ILE A 90 5.38 -16.46 -3.01
C ILE A 90 6.16 -15.69 -4.06
N THR A 91 5.97 -16.06 -5.32
CA THR A 91 6.51 -15.28 -6.43
C THR A 91 5.74 -13.98 -6.58
N TRP A 92 6.35 -13.00 -7.24
CA TRP A 92 5.63 -11.80 -7.67
C TRP A 92 4.38 -12.12 -8.50
N LEU A 93 4.46 -13.12 -9.39
CA LEU A 93 3.35 -13.51 -10.27
C LEU A 93 2.18 -14.10 -9.48
N ASP A 94 2.46 -14.94 -8.48
CA ASP A 94 1.45 -15.49 -7.58
C ASP A 94 0.79 -14.39 -6.74
N ALA A 95 1.59 -13.45 -6.22
CA ALA A 95 1.07 -12.30 -5.48
C ALA A 95 0.14 -11.44 -6.36
N VAL A 96 0.50 -11.20 -7.62
CA VAL A 96 -0.36 -10.50 -8.59
C VAL A 96 -1.66 -11.26 -8.84
N SER A 97 -1.58 -12.59 -9.03
CA SER A 97 -2.75 -13.43 -9.27
C SER A 97 -3.74 -13.37 -8.11
N ARG A 98 -3.26 -13.55 -6.86
CA ARG A 98 -4.08 -13.50 -5.65
C ARG A 98 -4.65 -12.10 -5.41
N PHE A 99 -3.83 -11.05 -5.54
CA PHE A 99 -4.29 -9.67 -5.44
C PHE A 99 -5.42 -9.37 -6.43
N ASN A 100 -5.30 -9.82 -7.68
CA ASN A 100 -6.33 -9.57 -8.71
C ASN A 100 -7.62 -10.35 -8.43
N LYS A 101 -7.53 -11.57 -7.89
CA LYS A 101 -8.69 -12.37 -7.49
C LYS A 101 -9.47 -11.71 -6.34
N GLU A 102 -8.77 -11.07 -5.41
CA GLU A 102 -9.36 -10.41 -4.25
C GLU A 102 -9.77 -8.95 -4.53
N PHE A 103 -9.41 -8.40 -5.69
CA PHE A 103 -9.68 -7.00 -6.01
C PHE A 103 -11.19 -6.73 -6.20
N SER A 104 -11.78 -5.97 -5.28
CA SER A 104 -13.22 -5.65 -5.26
C SER A 104 -13.59 -4.32 -5.95
N GLY A 105 -12.63 -3.64 -6.59
CA GLY A 105 -12.88 -2.36 -7.24
C GLY A 105 -13.55 -2.48 -8.62
N LYS A 106 -13.95 -1.34 -9.20
CA LYS A 106 -14.56 -1.27 -10.55
C LYS A 106 -13.70 -1.99 -11.60
N ARG A 107 -14.34 -2.66 -12.58
CA ARG A 107 -13.67 -3.36 -13.70
C ARG A 107 -12.65 -2.49 -14.43
N SER A 108 -12.97 -1.22 -14.69
CA SER A 108 -12.04 -0.27 -15.32
C SER A 108 -10.77 -0.04 -14.50
N THR A 109 -10.89 -0.07 -13.17
CA THR A 109 -9.74 0.03 -12.26
C THR A 109 -8.92 -1.25 -12.28
N ALA A 110 -9.56 -2.42 -12.30
CA ALA A 110 -8.87 -3.71 -12.41
C ALA A 110 -8.04 -3.82 -13.70
N LEU A 111 -8.59 -3.37 -14.84
CA LEU A 111 -7.86 -3.30 -16.12
C LEU A 111 -6.62 -2.39 -16.04
N GLN A 112 -6.72 -1.25 -15.34
CA GLN A 112 -5.58 -0.38 -15.10
C GLN A 112 -4.51 -1.05 -14.23
N HIS A 113 -4.92 -1.79 -13.19
CA HIS A 113 -4.00 -2.58 -12.37
C HIS A 113 -3.26 -3.60 -13.23
N ALA A 114 -3.99 -4.40 -14.01
CA ALA A 114 -3.42 -5.41 -14.89
C ALA A 114 -2.41 -4.82 -15.87
N GLN A 115 -2.68 -3.65 -16.46
CA GLN A 115 -1.73 -2.98 -17.34
C GLN A 115 -0.45 -2.56 -16.62
N CYS A 116 -0.55 -2.05 -15.39
CA CYS A 116 0.62 -1.62 -14.63
C CYS A 116 1.44 -2.82 -14.13
N GLN A 117 0.78 -3.92 -13.75
CA GLN A 117 1.43 -5.17 -13.38
C GLN A 117 2.18 -5.77 -14.57
N ARG A 118 1.59 -5.77 -15.78
CA ARG A 118 2.30 -6.17 -17.02
C ARG A 118 3.57 -5.39 -17.27
N ASP A 119 3.56 -4.08 -16.99
CA ASP A 119 4.76 -3.25 -17.15
C ASP A 119 5.86 -3.64 -16.15
N PHE A 120 5.48 -3.97 -14.91
CA PHE A 120 6.42 -4.45 -13.91
C PHE A 120 6.95 -5.85 -14.23
N ASN A 121 6.10 -6.76 -14.73
CA ASN A 121 6.53 -8.08 -15.22
C ASN A 121 7.55 -7.95 -16.36
N ALA A 122 7.31 -7.01 -17.29
CA ALA A 122 8.23 -6.75 -18.39
C ALA A 122 9.57 -6.22 -17.88
N PHE A 123 9.56 -5.33 -16.87
CA PHE A 123 10.77 -4.87 -16.20
C PHE A 123 11.56 -6.03 -15.56
N LEU A 124 10.90 -6.87 -14.75
CA LEU A 124 11.56 -8.02 -14.11
C LEU A 124 12.13 -9.00 -15.14
N ARG A 125 11.40 -9.26 -16.23
CA ARG A 125 11.87 -10.11 -17.34
C ARG A 125 13.14 -9.56 -17.99
N LEU A 126 13.22 -8.25 -18.21
CA LEU A 126 14.42 -7.61 -18.76
C LEU A 126 15.63 -7.71 -17.83
N GLN A 127 15.40 -7.88 -16.53
CA GLN A 127 16.45 -8.14 -15.54
C GLN A 127 16.78 -9.64 -15.39
N GLY A 128 16.16 -10.52 -16.21
CA GLY A 128 16.33 -11.98 -16.09
C GLY A 128 15.64 -12.58 -14.85
N ARG A 129 14.71 -11.86 -14.23
CA ARG A 129 14.07 -12.23 -12.94
C ARG A 129 12.57 -12.51 -13.10
N SER A 130 12.17 -13.31 -14.09
CA SER A 130 10.75 -13.60 -14.37
C SER A 130 10.02 -14.28 -13.22
N ASP A 131 10.71 -15.09 -12.44
CA ASP A 131 10.17 -15.85 -11.31
C ASP A 131 10.62 -15.28 -9.96
N ALA A 132 10.91 -13.97 -9.91
CA ALA A 132 11.35 -13.30 -8.70
C ALA A 132 10.40 -13.57 -7.52
N MET A 133 10.98 -13.93 -6.38
CA MET A 133 10.23 -14.02 -5.14
C MET A 133 9.83 -12.63 -4.67
N LEU A 134 8.66 -12.52 -4.03
CA LEU A 134 8.13 -11.22 -3.62
C LEU A 134 9.08 -10.48 -2.65
N HIS A 135 9.76 -11.22 -1.77
CA HIS A 135 10.70 -10.69 -0.78
C HIS A 135 12.06 -10.30 -1.36
N GLU A 136 12.42 -10.77 -2.56
CA GLU A 136 13.68 -10.42 -3.25
C GLU A 136 13.59 -9.06 -3.96
N ILE A 137 12.40 -8.48 -4.05
CA ILE A 137 12.19 -7.21 -4.75
C ILE A 137 12.53 -6.08 -3.79
N THR A 138 13.60 -5.36 -4.13
CA THR A 138 14.18 -4.34 -3.26
C THR A 138 13.68 -2.93 -3.58
N ARG A 139 13.99 -1.98 -2.68
CA ARG A 139 13.81 -0.54 -2.94
C ARG A 139 14.64 -0.06 -4.16
N GLY A 140 15.79 -0.70 -4.41
CA GLY A 140 16.60 -0.45 -5.60
C GLY A 140 15.88 -0.83 -6.88
N ASP A 141 15.24 -2.00 -6.90
CA ASP A 141 14.40 -2.45 -8.03
C ASP A 141 13.22 -1.51 -8.27
N ALA A 142 12.59 -1.02 -7.21
CA ALA A 142 11.51 -0.04 -7.32
C ALA A 142 11.97 1.27 -7.97
N LYS A 143 13.17 1.75 -7.64
CA LYS A 143 13.75 2.95 -8.25
C LYS A 143 14.16 2.71 -9.71
N ALA A 144 14.74 1.55 -10.00
CA ALA A 144 15.08 1.13 -11.35
C ALA A 144 13.82 1.00 -12.22
N PHE A 145 12.71 0.50 -11.66
CA PHE A 145 11.42 0.45 -12.36
C PHE A 145 10.86 1.84 -12.69
N GLU A 146 10.99 2.83 -11.79
CA GLU A 146 10.63 4.22 -12.10
C GLU A 146 11.42 4.74 -13.31
N GLY A 147 12.75 4.53 -13.33
CA GLY A 147 13.60 4.89 -14.45
C GLY A 147 13.26 4.15 -15.75
N TYR A 148 12.96 2.86 -15.65
CA TYR A 148 12.47 2.04 -16.77
C TYR A 148 11.22 2.66 -17.38
N LEU A 149 10.21 3.01 -16.58
CA LEU A 149 8.97 3.61 -17.08
C LEU A 149 9.19 4.96 -17.79
N VAL A 150 10.13 5.77 -17.32
CA VAL A 150 10.47 7.05 -17.95
C VAL A 150 11.08 6.81 -19.33
N ASN A 151 12.01 5.86 -19.44
CA ASN A 151 12.85 5.67 -20.63
C ASN A 151 12.33 4.62 -21.62
N ARG A 152 11.26 3.89 -21.29
CA ARG A 152 10.77 2.75 -22.10
C ARG A 152 10.22 3.12 -23.48
N ARG A 153 9.77 4.36 -23.70
CA ARG A 153 9.03 4.76 -24.92
C ARG A 153 9.46 6.14 -25.41
N THR A 154 9.33 6.35 -26.71
CA THR A 154 9.47 7.66 -27.36
C THR A 154 8.12 8.05 -27.98
N PRO A 155 7.51 9.18 -27.59
CA PRO A 155 7.93 10.10 -26.52
C PRO A 155 7.82 9.46 -25.13
N CYS A 156 8.64 9.96 -24.18
CA CYS A 156 8.68 9.49 -22.80
C CYS A 156 7.32 9.63 -22.12
N LEU A 157 7.04 8.75 -21.15
CA LEU A 157 5.80 8.83 -20.38
C LEU A 157 5.76 10.11 -19.54
N ALA A 158 4.60 10.77 -19.54
CA ALA A 158 4.36 11.90 -18.64
C ALA A 158 4.59 11.50 -17.17
N LYS A 159 5.15 12.42 -16.37
CA LYS A 159 5.47 12.19 -14.95
C LYS A 159 4.28 11.66 -14.15
N ALA A 160 3.09 12.22 -14.36
CA ALA A 160 1.87 11.76 -13.68
C ALA A 160 1.53 10.30 -14.02
N THR A 161 1.76 9.87 -15.26
CA THR A 161 1.55 8.49 -15.71
C THR A 161 2.52 7.53 -15.05
N VAL A 162 3.81 7.88 -14.98
CA VAL A 162 4.84 7.06 -14.28
C VAL A 162 4.45 6.86 -12.83
N ARG A 163 4.13 7.95 -12.11
CA ARG A 163 3.70 7.87 -10.70
C ARG A 163 2.46 7.02 -10.51
N LYS A 164 1.48 7.12 -11.43
CA LYS A 164 0.27 6.32 -11.36
C LYS A 164 0.55 4.84 -11.56
N LYS A 165 1.46 4.48 -12.47
CA LYS A 165 1.88 3.09 -12.68
C LYS A 165 2.56 2.53 -11.42
N CYS A 166 3.52 3.26 -10.86
CA CYS A 166 4.14 2.90 -9.57
C CYS A 166 3.11 2.77 -8.45
N SER A 167 2.14 3.68 -8.35
CA SER A 167 1.05 3.62 -7.36
C SER A 167 0.20 2.35 -7.45
N ARG A 168 0.00 1.81 -8.66
CA ARG A 168 -0.77 0.58 -8.89
C ARG A 168 0.04 -0.66 -8.51
N VAL A 169 1.31 -0.70 -8.88
CA VAL A 169 2.25 -1.78 -8.49
C VAL A 169 2.43 -1.82 -6.97
N LYS A 170 2.57 -0.67 -6.33
CA LYS A 170 2.69 -0.50 -4.87
C LYS A 170 1.57 -1.20 -4.08
N GLN A 171 0.36 -1.29 -4.65
CA GLN A 171 -0.78 -1.94 -4.01
C GLN A 171 -0.64 -3.46 -3.91
N VAL A 172 0.06 -4.11 -4.84
CA VAL A 172 0.35 -5.56 -4.75
C VAL A 172 1.30 -5.84 -3.59
N PHE A 173 2.36 -5.04 -3.44
CA PHE A 173 3.25 -5.15 -2.28
C PHE A 173 2.54 -4.81 -0.96
N LYS A 174 1.63 -3.83 -0.97
CA LYS A 174 0.79 -3.53 0.21
C LYS A 174 -0.09 -4.73 0.59
N TRP A 175 -0.63 -5.44 -0.40
CA TRP A 175 -1.33 -6.70 -0.19
C TRP A 175 -0.40 -7.79 0.37
N GLY A 176 0.84 -7.86 -0.11
CA GLY A 176 1.89 -8.73 0.43
C GLY A 176 2.14 -8.50 1.93
N ILE A 177 2.23 -7.24 2.35
CA ILE A 177 2.37 -6.87 3.77
C ILE A 177 1.15 -7.29 4.58
N LEU A 178 -0.06 -6.98 4.07
CA LEU A 178 -1.31 -7.33 4.75
C LEU A 178 -1.41 -8.83 5.03
N ASN A 179 -0.92 -9.65 4.09
CA ASN A 179 -0.89 -11.10 4.19
C ASN A 179 0.42 -11.66 4.77
N LYS A 180 1.31 -10.81 5.30
CA LYS A 180 2.57 -11.16 5.97
C LYS A 180 3.58 -11.92 5.10
N TYR A 181 3.54 -11.72 3.77
CA TYR A 181 4.55 -12.26 2.86
C TYR A 181 5.86 -11.46 2.86
N ILE A 182 5.77 -10.17 3.17
CA ILE A 182 6.89 -9.23 3.25
C ILE A 182 6.64 -8.24 4.39
N GLU A 183 7.70 -7.66 4.95
CA GLU A 183 7.60 -6.72 6.06
C GLU A 183 7.45 -5.27 5.61
N GLU A 184 8.06 -4.91 4.48
CA GLU A 184 8.08 -3.56 3.95
C GLU A 184 7.72 -3.49 2.47
N ASN A 185 7.28 -2.31 2.01
CA ASN A 185 6.92 -2.11 0.62
C ASN A 185 8.11 -1.50 -0.13
N PRO A 186 8.67 -2.18 -1.16
CA PRO A 186 9.81 -1.65 -1.90
C PRO A 186 9.51 -0.32 -2.62
N LEU A 187 8.23 -0.02 -2.89
CA LEU A 187 7.79 1.23 -3.53
C LEU A 187 7.45 2.34 -2.51
N ASP A 188 7.80 2.23 -1.23
CA ASP A 188 7.46 3.26 -0.25
C ASP A 188 8.12 4.61 -0.51
N GLU A 189 9.39 4.61 -0.91
CA GLU A 189 10.16 5.81 -1.24
C GLU A 189 9.86 6.37 -2.66
N VAL A 190 9.14 5.60 -3.48
CA VAL A 190 8.79 6.04 -4.84
C VAL A 190 7.61 7.02 -4.76
N ARG A 191 7.78 8.20 -5.34
CA ARG A 191 6.72 9.22 -5.38
C ARG A 191 5.56 8.72 -6.23
N THR A 192 4.43 8.40 -5.59
CA THR A 192 3.25 7.83 -6.26
C THR A 192 2.06 8.79 -6.34
N ALA A 193 2.15 9.96 -5.69
CA ALA A 193 1.09 10.96 -5.68
C ALA A 193 0.84 11.55 -7.08
N SER A 194 -0.44 11.68 -7.43
CA SER A 194 -0.88 12.34 -8.67
C SER A 194 -0.36 13.77 -8.74
N VAL A 195 0.19 14.17 -9.88
CA VAL A 195 0.57 15.56 -10.15
C VAL A 195 -0.43 16.12 -11.14
N ALA A 196 -1.15 17.17 -10.73
CA ALA A 196 -1.96 17.93 -11.66
C ALA A 196 -1.02 18.65 -12.65
N ASN A 197 -1.18 18.38 -13.94
CA ASN A 197 -0.47 19.14 -14.96
C ASN A 197 -1.35 20.32 -15.39
N LYS A 198 -1.25 21.45 -14.68
CA LYS A 198 -2.08 22.63 -14.99
C LYS A 198 -1.71 23.27 -16.34
N THR A 199 -0.51 23.03 -16.86
CA THR A 199 -0.05 23.66 -18.11
C THR A 199 -0.74 23.12 -19.37
N THR A 200 -1.42 21.97 -19.28
CA THR A 200 -2.19 21.40 -20.40
C THR A 200 -3.66 21.83 -20.40
N TYR A 201 -4.09 22.63 -19.42
CA TYR A 201 -5.45 23.17 -19.44
C TYR A 201 -5.50 24.29 -20.48
N VAL A 202 -6.42 24.15 -21.43
CA VAL A 202 -6.68 25.16 -22.44
C VAL A 202 -8.03 25.78 -22.12
N GLU A 203 -8.04 27.08 -21.87
CA GLU A 203 -9.27 27.84 -21.80
C GLU A 203 -9.85 27.97 -23.21
N VAL A 204 -11.11 27.56 -23.37
CA VAL A 204 -11.80 27.60 -24.65
C VAL A 204 -12.84 28.71 -24.59
N PRO A 205 -12.72 29.77 -25.41
CA PRO A 205 -13.69 30.85 -25.43
C PRO A 205 -15.12 30.37 -25.72
N SER A 206 -16.11 30.93 -25.03
CA SER A 206 -17.52 30.57 -25.17
C SER A 206 -18.03 30.70 -26.61
N VAL A 207 -17.54 31.69 -27.37
CA VAL A 207 -17.87 31.89 -28.79
C VAL A 207 -17.52 30.67 -29.65
N LYS A 208 -16.41 29.98 -29.36
CA LYS A 208 -16.02 28.75 -30.07
C LYS A 208 -17.00 27.62 -29.75
N ILE A 209 -17.41 27.48 -28.49
CA ILE A 209 -18.38 26.46 -28.07
C ILE A 209 -19.75 26.70 -28.72
N HIS A 210 -20.24 27.94 -28.73
CA HIS A 210 -21.49 28.29 -29.43
C HIS A 210 -21.41 27.98 -30.93
N GLY A 211 -20.26 28.25 -31.56
CA GLY A 211 -20.02 27.88 -32.96
C GLY A 211 -20.10 26.38 -33.22
N ILE A 212 -19.59 25.55 -32.30
CA ILE A 212 -19.69 24.08 -32.37
C ILE A 212 -21.14 23.62 -32.15
N LEU A 213 -21.83 24.15 -31.15
CA LEU A 213 -23.21 23.78 -30.84
C LEU A 213 -24.16 23.97 -32.04
N ARG A 214 -23.98 25.05 -32.80
CA ARG A 214 -24.74 25.30 -34.04
C ARG A 214 -24.52 24.27 -35.14
N LYS A 215 -23.39 23.55 -35.13
CA LYS A 215 -23.02 22.54 -36.13
C LYS A 215 -23.39 21.11 -35.74
N ILE A 216 -23.70 20.85 -34.48
CA ILE A 216 -24.07 19.51 -34.02
C ILE A 216 -25.52 19.25 -34.41
N GLU A 217 -25.78 18.31 -35.31
CA GLU A 217 -27.15 17.97 -35.76
C GLU A 217 -27.91 17.14 -34.72
N CYS A 218 -27.24 16.17 -34.08
CA CYS A 218 -27.83 15.32 -33.05
C CYS A 218 -28.22 16.12 -31.80
N PRO A 219 -29.51 16.21 -31.43
CA PRO A 219 -29.97 16.96 -30.27
C PRO A 219 -29.31 16.51 -28.95
N ASP A 220 -29.16 15.20 -28.75
CA ASP A 220 -28.56 14.63 -27.54
C ASP A 220 -27.09 15.04 -27.38
N ALA A 221 -26.30 14.94 -28.46
CA ALA A 221 -24.91 15.36 -28.45
C ALA A 221 -24.76 16.87 -28.21
N ARG A 222 -25.68 17.66 -28.76
CA ARG A 222 -25.74 19.12 -28.55
C ARG A 222 -26.03 19.44 -27.08
N MET A 223 -27.02 18.76 -26.49
CA MET A 223 -27.37 18.88 -25.07
C MET A 223 -26.22 18.47 -24.15
N VAL A 224 -25.59 17.32 -24.40
CA VAL A 224 -24.45 16.81 -23.61
C VAL A 224 -23.30 17.83 -23.60
N LEU A 225 -22.95 18.40 -24.76
CA LEU A 225 -21.90 19.42 -24.83
C LEU A 225 -22.28 20.68 -24.05
N ALA A 226 -23.53 21.14 -24.17
CA ALA A 226 -24.02 22.31 -23.46
C ALA A 226 -23.97 22.10 -21.93
N LEU A 227 -24.48 20.97 -21.43
CA LEU A 227 -24.44 20.62 -20.00
C LEU A 227 -23.00 20.52 -19.47
N CYS A 228 -22.08 19.94 -20.24
CA CYS A 228 -20.68 19.84 -19.82
C CYS A 228 -19.95 21.19 -19.77
N ARG A 229 -20.27 22.10 -20.70
CA ARG A 229 -19.54 23.38 -20.84
C ARG A 229 -20.14 24.53 -20.05
N PHE A 230 -21.47 24.55 -19.91
CA PHE A 230 -22.19 25.63 -19.23
C PHE A 230 -22.84 25.16 -17.93
N GLY A 231 -23.29 23.90 -17.86
CA GLY A 231 -23.90 23.33 -16.64
C GLY A 231 -22.91 22.70 -15.66
N GLY A 232 -21.62 22.66 -15.95
CA GLY A 232 -20.60 22.09 -15.05
C GLY A 232 -20.69 20.56 -14.86
N PHE A 233 -21.39 19.86 -15.76
CA PHE A 233 -21.48 18.40 -15.76
C PHE A 233 -20.15 17.78 -16.20
N ARG A 234 -19.80 16.65 -15.59
CA ARG A 234 -18.86 15.72 -16.23
C ARG A 234 -19.60 14.99 -17.34
N TYR A 235 -18.88 14.58 -18.39
CA TYR A 235 -19.47 13.83 -19.50
C TYR A 235 -20.29 12.61 -19.04
N ASN A 236 -19.82 11.87 -18.03
CA ASN A 236 -20.54 10.70 -17.54
C ASN A 236 -21.75 11.03 -16.63
N GLU A 237 -21.90 12.28 -16.18
CA GLU A 237 -23.03 12.72 -15.36
C GLU A 237 -24.26 13.03 -16.22
N THR A 238 -24.08 13.37 -17.51
CA THR A 238 -25.20 13.65 -18.43
C THR A 238 -26.05 12.42 -18.73
N ALA A 239 -25.58 11.21 -18.38
CA ALA A 239 -26.28 9.95 -18.59
C ALA A 239 -26.93 9.37 -17.31
N VAL A 240 -26.74 10.01 -16.15
CA VAL A 240 -27.20 9.50 -14.84
C VAL A 240 -28.27 10.39 -14.21
N ASN A 241 -28.37 11.63 -14.68
CA ASN A 241 -29.27 12.65 -14.14
C ASN A 241 -30.51 12.74 -15.02
N THR A 242 -31.70 12.77 -14.43
CA THR A 242 -32.97 13.02 -15.13
C THR A 242 -33.51 14.41 -14.81
N TRP A 243 -34.46 14.88 -15.63
CA TRP A 243 -35.07 16.19 -15.46
C TRP A 243 -35.75 16.33 -14.10
N GLU A 244 -36.58 15.35 -13.74
CA GLU A 244 -37.44 15.37 -12.56
C GLU A 244 -36.65 15.35 -11.25
N GLU A 245 -35.47 14.73 -11.26
CA GLU A 245 -34.65 14.60 -10.07
C GLU A 245 -33.65 15.76 -9.89
N CYS A 246 -33.33 16.45 -10.98
CA CYS A 246 -32.22 17.40 -11.00
C CYS A 246 -32.68 18.85 -11.10
N VAL A 247 -33.83 19.12 -11.71
CA VAL A 247 -34.27 20.48 -12.03
C VAL A 247 -35.40 20.91 -11.11
N ASP A 248 -35.13 21.89 -10.26
CA ASP A 248 -36.13 22.62 -9.49
C ASP A 248 -36.30 24.02 -10.10
N LEU A 249 -37.35 24.19 -10.91
CA LEU A 249 -37.64 25.46 -11.57
C LEU A 249 -38.20 26.51 -10.60
N GLU A 250 -38.97 26.09 -9.60
CA GLU A 250 -39.58 27.01 -8.62
C GLU A 250 -38.52 27.54 -7.65
N GLY A 251 -37.65 26.67 -7.18
CA GLY A 251 -36.50 27.03 -6.33
C GLY A 251 -35.30 27.56 -7.11
N GLY A 252 -35.30 27.47 -8.44
CA GLY A 252 -34.19 27.91 -9.30
C GLY A 252 -32.89 27.15 -9.06
N GLN A 253 -32.96 25.86 -8.71
CA GLN A 253 -31.81 25.04 -8.34
C GLN A 253 -31.57 23.89 -9.31
N LEU A 254 -30.29 23.56 -9.49
CA LEU A 254 -29.87 22.37 -10.24
C LEU A 254 -29.08 21.41 -9.33
N THR A 255 -29.64 20.24 -9.08
CA THR A 255 -29.02 19.18 -8.29
C THR A 255 -28.41 18.11 -9.20
N ILE A 256 -27.08 17.97 -9.16
CA ILE A 256 -26.32 17.06 -10.02
C ILE A 256 -25.84 15.85 -9.21
N LYS A 257 -26.37 14.67 -9.51
CA LYS A 257 -25.90 13.39 -8.99
C LYS A 257 -24.65 12.91 -9.72
N SER A 258 -23.72 12.29 -8.99
CA SER A 258 -22.45 11.79 -9.50
C SER A 258 -22.12 10.42 -8.91
N ASN A 259 -21.60 9.52 -9.75
CA ASN A 259 -21.03 8.22 -9.33
C ASN A 259 -19.61 8.34 -8.73
N LYS A 260 -19.25 9.54 -8.28
CA LYS A 260 -17.97 9.93 -7.66
C LYS A 260 -18.26 10.79 -6.42
N THR A 261 -17.26 11.02 -5.59
CA THR A 261 -17.39 11.81 -4.35
C THR A 261 -17.13 13.31 -4.60
N PRO A 262 -17.96 14.24 -4.08
CA PRO A 262 -19.24 14.01 -3.41
C PRO A 262 -20.31 13.52 -4.40
N PRO A 263 -21.24 12.66 -3.93
CA PRO A 263 -22.24 12.01 -4.79
C PRO A 263 -23.29 12.97 -5.34
N VAL A 264 -23.41 14.18 -4.78
CA VAL A 264 -24.37 15.21 -5.18
C VAL A 264 -23.69 16.57 -5.12
N ARG A 265 -24.02 17.46 -6.07
CA ARG A 265 -23.61 18.87 -6.12
C ARG A 265 -24.84 19.72 -6.40
N SER A 266 -25.02 20.81 -5.68
CA SER A 266 -26.06 21.82 -5.97
C SER A 266 -25.40 23.03 -6.61
N CYS A 267 -26.02 23.56 -7.66
CA CYS A 267 -25.57 24.73 -8.42
C CYS A 267 -26.70 25.75 -8.49
#